data_AF-A0A845D3V8-F1
#
_entry.id   AF-A0A845D3V8-F1
#
_cell.length_a   1.000
_cell.length_b   1.000
_cell.length_c   1.000
_cell.angle_alpha   90.00
_cell.angle_beta   90.00
_cell.angle_gamma   90.00
#
_symmetry.space_group_name_H-M   'P 1'
#
loop_
_entity.id
_entity.type
_entity.pdbx_description
1 polymer ?
#
loop_
_entity_poly.entity_id
_entity_poly.type
_entity_poly.pdbx_seq_one_letter_code
_entity_poly.pdbx_strand_id
1 'polypeptide(L)' 'MADITALQEAVLALPDDDFARFRQWFSELGWEKWDRQIEEDSAEGKLDHLIAEALEAEEKGTLREL' A
#
# COMPACT_ATOMS: atom_id res chain seq x y z
N MET A 1 -12.19 -18.72 12.65
CA MET A 1 -10.99 -17.90 12.38
C MET A 1 -10.12 -18.67 11.42
N ALA A 2 -9.58 -18.02 10.40
CA ALA A 2 -8.56 -18.65 9.57
C ALA A 2 -7.27 -18.72 10.39
N ASP A 3 -6.61 -19.88 10.39
CA ASP A 3 -5.31 -20.06 11.02
C ASP A 3 -4.22 -19.61 10.04
N ILE A 4 -3.38 -18.67 10.47
CA ILE A 4 -2.30 -18.13 9.64
C ILE A 4 -1.28 -19.20 9.29
N THR A 5 -1.03 -20.16 10.19
CA THR A 5 -0.10 -21.26 9.94
C THR A 5 -0.64 -22.18 8.86
N ALA A 6 -1.91 -22.57 8.93
CA ALA A 6 -2.55 -23.37 7.89
C ALA A 6 -2.57 -22.68 6.51
N LEU A 7 -2.76 -21.35 6.48
CA LEU A 7 -2.67 -20.55 5.25
C LEU A 7 -1.26 -20.53 4.66
N GLN A 8 -0.23 -20.38 5.50
CA GLN A 8 1.17 -20.42 5.06
C GLN A 8 1.51 -21.79 4.48
N GLU A 9 1.11 -22.88 5.15
CA GLU A 9 1.30 -24.24 4.65
C GLU A 9 0.60 -24.46 3.31
N ALA A 10 -0.64 -23.98 3.17
CA ALA A 10 -1.39 -24.07 1.91
C ALA A 10 -0.71 -23.31 0.77
N VAL A 11 -0.18 -22.12 1.03
CA VAL A 11 0.55 -21.32 0.04
C VAL A 11 1.87 -21.99 -0.35
N LEU A 12 2.59 -22.59 0.59
CA LEU A 12 3.82 -23.35 0.32
C LEU A 12 3.57 -24.63 -0.47
N ALA A 13 2.36 -25.20 -0.39
CA ALA A 13 1.98 -26.40 -1.12
C ALA A 13 1.45 -26.13 -2.55
N LEU A 14 1.37 -24.86 -2.97
CA LEU A 14 0.90 -24.51 -4.31
C LEU A 14 1.89 -24.94 -5.40
N PRO A 15 1.42 -25.47 -6.54
CA PRO A 15 2.22 -25.57 -7.75
C PRO A 15 2.73 -24.20 -8.21
N ASP A 16 3.85 -24.15 -8.93
CA ASP A 16 4.51 -22.90 -9.34
C ASP A 16 3.56 -21.93 -10.08
N ASP A 17 2.72 -22.43 -10.98
CA ASP A 17 1.75 -21.60 -11.73
C ASP A 17 0.70 -20.97 -10.81
N ASP A 18 0.16 -21.74 -9.86
CA ASP A 18 -0.83 -21.23 -8.91
C ASP A 18 -0.20 -20.31 -7.87
N PHE A 19 1.05 -20.58 -7.47
CA PHE A 19 1.81 -19.67 -6.63
C PHE A 19 2.06 -18.33 -7.34
N ALA A 20 2.40 -18.34 -8.63
CA ALA A 20 2.59 -17.13 -9.43
C ALA A 20 1.30 -16.30 -9.52
N ARG A 21 0.15 -16.95 -9.76
CA ARG A 21 -1.17 -16.31 -9.77
C ARG A 21 -1.56 -15.76 -8.39
N PHE A 22 -1.33 -16.54 -7.33
CA PHE A 22 -1.57 -16.10 -5.95
C PHE A 22 -0.75 -14.86 -5.61
N ARG A 23 0.54 -14.84 -5.95
CA ARG A 23 1.43 -13.70 -5.71
C ARG A 23 0.94 -12.45 -6.43
N GLN A 24 0.53 -12.56 -7.69
CA GLN A 24 -0.01 -11.42 -8.44
C GLN A 24 -1.25 -10.85 -7.74
N TRP A 25 -2.24 -11.71 -7.48
CA TRP A 25 -3.47 -11.30 -6.81
C TRP A 25 -3.22 -10.68 -5.43
N PHE A 26 -2.30 -11.26 -4.64
CA PHE A 26 -1.99 -10.76 -3.31
C PHE A 26 -1.32 -9.36 -3.35
N SER A 27 -0.49 -9.10 -4.38
CA SER A 27 0.05 -7.76 -4.62
C SER A 27 -1.05 -6.77 -5.00
N GLU A 28 -1.96 -7.13 -5.89
CA GLU A 28 -3.12 -6.29 -6.27
C GLU A 28 -3.99 -5.97 -5.05
N LEU A 29 -4.29 -6.96 -4.20
CA LEU A 29 -5.00 -6.76 -2.93
C LEU A 29 -4.25 -5.80 -1.99
N GLY A 30 -2.91 -5.87 -1.98
CA GLY A 30 -2.06 -4.95 -1.24
C GLY A 30 -2.23 -3.51 -1.71
N TRP A 31 -2.22 -3.30 -3.02
CA TRP A 31 -2.46 -1.99 -3.63
C TRP A 31 -3.86 -1.45 -3.31
N GLU A 32 -4.91 -2.26 -3.47
CA GLU A 32 -6.28 -1.84 -3.14
C GLU A 32 -6.45 -1.42 -1.68
N LYS A 33 -5.78 -2.13 -0.75
CA LYS A 33 -5.79 -1.77 0.67
C LYS A 33 -5.03 -0.47 0.93
N TRP A 34 -3.90 -0.28 0.25
CA TRP A 34 -3.11 0.93 0.39
C TRP A 34 -3.86 2.15 -0.14
N ASP A 35 -4.50 2.04 -1.31
CA ASP A 35 -5.35 3.11 -1.86
C ASP A 35 -6.44 3.51 -0.88
N ARG A 36 -7.17 2.54 -0.33
CA ARG A 36 -8.20 2.80 0.68
C ARG A 36 -7.64 3.48 1.93
N GLN A 37 -6.49 3.01 2.42
CA GLN A 37 -5.87 3.60 3.60
C GLN A 37 -5.44 5.04 3.35
N ILE A 38 -4.90 5.34 2.16
CA ILE A 38 -4.53 6.71 1.78
C ILE A 38 -5.77 7.61 1.71
N GLU A 39 -6.88 7.13 1.15
CA GLU A 39 -8.14 7.87 1.13
C GLU A 39 -8.66 8.17 2.55
N GLU A 40 -8.66 7.17 3.43
CA GLU A 40 -9.05 7.31 4.83
C GLU A 40 -8.12 8.29 5.58
N ASP A 41 -6.80 8.12 5.46
CA ASP A 41 -5.82 8.97 6.12
C ASP A 41 -5.88 10.42 5.60
N SER A 42 -6.17 10.61 4.31
CA SER A 42 -6.42 11.93 3.73
C SER A 42 -7.71 12.55 4.29
N ALA A 43 -8.80 11.79 4.41
CA ALA A 43 -10.06 12.28 4.97
C ALA A 43 -9.94 12.63 6.46
N GLU A 44 -9.07 11.94 7.20
CA GLU A 44 -8.75 12.21 8.60
C GLU A 44 -7.75 13.37 8.79
N GLY A 45 -7.23 13.97 7.71
CA GLY A 45 -6.26 15.06 7.76
C GLY A 45 -4.86 14.64 8.20
N LYS A 46 -4.57 13.33 8.26
CA LYS A 46 -3.25 12.82 8.66
C LYS A 46 -2.16 13.23 7.68
N LEU A 47 -2.53 13.46 6.41
CA LEU A 47 -1.61 13.84 5.34
C LEU A 47 -1.43 15.36 5.19
N ASP A 48 -2.13 16.18 5.97
CA ASP A 48 -2.10 17.65 5.85
C ASP A 48 -0.70 18.25 6.03
N HIS A 49 0.14 17.61 6.84
CA HIS A 49 1.53 18.02 7.05
C HIS A 49 2.35 17.96 5.76
N LEU A 50 2.06 17.03 4.85
CA LEU A 50 2.72 16.92 3.55
C LEU A 50 2.31 18.07 2.62
N ILE A 51 1.05 18.50 2.70
CA ILE A 51 0.56 19.67 1.97
C ILE A 51 1.26 20.93 2.48
N ALA A 52 1.35 21.10 3.81
CA ALA A 52 2.04 22.22 4.42
C ALA A 52 3.53 22.27 4.03
N GLU A 53 4.21 21.14 4.04
CA GLU A 53 5.63 21.04 3.62
C GLU A 53 5.79 21.41 2.14
N ALA A 54 4.90 20.95 1.27
CA ALA A 54 4.93 21.28 -0.16
C ALA A 54 4.74 22.79 -0.41
N LEU A 55 3.79 23.42 0.30
CA LEU A 55 3.56 24.86 0.23
C LEU A 55 4.77 25.66 0.73
N GLU A 56 5.37 25.25 1.85
CA GLU A 56 6.56 25.90 2.38
C GLU A 56 7.76 25.77 1.42
N ALA A 57 7.93 24.61 0.78
CA ALA A 57 8.97 24.40 -0.22
C ALA A 57 8.74 25.23 -1.49
N GLU A 58 7.49 25.43 -1.90
CA GLU A 58 7.11 26.32 -3.00
C GLU A 58 7.48 27.78 -2.69
N GLU A 59 7.06 28.28 -1.53
CA GLU A 59 7.37 29.63 -1.07
C GLU A 59 8.88 29.90 -0.98
N LYS A 60 9.65 28.88 -0.61
CA LYS A 60 11.12 28.95 -0.53
C LYS A 60 11.82 28.73 -1.86
N GLY A 61 11.10 28.34 -2.91
CA GLY A 61 11.70 27.97 -4.20
C GLY A 61 12.60 26.74 -4.12
N THR A 62 12.36 25.84 -3.16
CA THR A 62 13.14 24.61 -2.93
C THR A 62 12.39 23.34 -3.33
N LEU A 63 11.31 23.46 -4.10
CA LEU A 63 10.61 22.30 -4.67
C LEU A 63 11.59 21.43 -5.45
N ARG A 64 11.57 20.13 -5.16
CA ARG A 64 12.38 19.15 -5.87
C ARG A 64 11.70 18.77 -7.18
N GLU A 65 12.44 18.75 -8.28
CA GLU A 65 11.97 18.17 -9.53
C GLU A 65 11.72 16.66 -9.36
N LEU A 66 10.66 16.16 -10.01
CA LEU A 66 10.22 14.76 -9.94
C LEU A 66 11.00 13.86 -10.91
#